data_AF-A0AAD7DHY0-F1
#
_entry.id   AF-A0AAD7DHY0-F1
#
_cell.length_a   1.000
_cell.length_b   1.000
_cell.length_c   1.000
_cell.angle_alpha   90.00
_cell.angle_beta   90.00
_cell.angle_gamma   90.00
#
_symmetry.space_group_name_H-M   'P 1'
#
loop_
_entity.id
_entity.type
_entity.pdbx_description
1 polymer ?
#
loop_
_entity_poly.entity_id
_entity_poly.type
_entity_poly.pdbx_seq_one_letter_code
_entity_poly.pdbx_strand_id
1 'polypeptide(L)'
;RHLFPDRDCCRLNFILDPSELYPYGTHPVDFVVNPAYDDLALHTTRTACWPRYYIIDFGLSCQRMISCHYDPASGSPLEDIILAADKCTPEHAKRTEPCNPFPTDIYFLGNLLRRSFI
;
A
#
# COMPACT_ATOMS: atom_id res chain seq x y z
N ARG A 1 -5.17 6.34 20.53
CA ARG A 1 -5.46 5.44 19.39
C ARG A 1 -5.42 6.32 18.15
N HIS A 2 -4.53 6.05 17.19
CA HIS A 2 -4.43 6.86 15.97
C HIS A 2 -5.38 6.27 14.93
N LEU A 3 -6.42 7.00 14.54
CA LEU A 3 -7.45 6.59 13.58
C LEU A 3 -7.06 7.12 12.19
N PHE A 4 -6.14 6.44 11.52
CA PHE A 4 -5.64 6.83 10.20
C PHE A 4 -5.81 5.67 9.22
N PRO A 5 -6.97 5.57 8.55
CA PRO A 5 -7.14 4.60 7.49
C PRO A 5 -6.43 5.07 6.20
N ASP A 6 -5.73 4.16 5.54
CA ASP A 6 -4.94 4.42 4.34
C ASP A 6 -5.83 4.58 3.10
N ARG A 7 -6.81 3.67 2.93
CA ARG A 7 -7.88 3.69 1.92
C ARG A 7 -7.43 3.54 0.47
N ASP A 8 -6.13 3.55 0.20
CA ASP A 8 -5.55 3.14 -1.08
C ASP A 8 -4.31 2.28 -0.84
N CYS A 9 -4.46 1.25 -0.02
CA CYS A 9 -3.46 0.19 0.23
C CYS A 9 -3.23 -0.69 -1.02
N CYS A 10 -2.99 -0.08 -2.18
CA CYS A 10 -2.68 -0.76 -3.42
C CYS A 10 -1.15 -0.96 -3.57
N ARG A 11 -0.74 -1.92 -4.40
CA ARG A 11 0.69 -2.27 -4.57
C ARG A 11 1.58 -1.08 -4.95
N LEU A 12 1.04 -0.08 -5.61
CA LEU A 12 1.79 1.10 -6.04
C LEU A 12 2.17 2.01 -4.87
N ASN A 13 1.44 1.93 -3.77
CA ASN A 13 1.68 2.74 -2.57
C ASN A 13 2.64 2.07 -1.58
N PHE A 14 3.11 0.85 -1.88
CA PHE A 14 4.18 0.18 -1.14
C PHE A 14 5.49 0.29 -1.91
N ILE A 15 6.37 1.18 -1.47
CA ILE A 15 7.71 1.32 -2.04
C ILE A 15 8.70 0.47 -1.24
N LEU A 16 9.55 -0.27 -1.95
CA LEU A 16 10.66 -1.03 -1.37
C LEU A 16 11.94 -0.19 -1.41
N ASP A 17 12.68 -0.18 -0.30
CA ASP A 17 14.07 0.27 -0.27
C ASP A 17 14.96 -0.78 -0.96
N PRO A 18 15.55 -0.47 -2.14
CA PRO A 18 16.32 -1.43 -2.89
C PRO A 18 17.74 -1.59 -2.36
N SER A 19 18.20 -0.78 -1.41
CA SER A 19 19.63 -0.68 -1.05
C SER A 19 20.25 -2.03 -0.61
N GLU A 20 19.50 -2.81 0.16
CA GLU A 20 19.92 -4.16 0.60
C GLU A 20 19.65 -5.25 -0.45
N LEU A 21 18.69 -5.01 -1.35
CA LEU A 21 18.30 -5.98 -2.38
C LEU A 21 19.22 -5.89 -3.61
N TYR A 22 19.69 -4.68 -3.90
CA TYR A 22 20.56 -4.29 -5.01
C TYR A 22 21.74 -3.47 -4.45
N PRO A 23 22.76 -4.11 -3.87
CA PRO A 23 23.87 -3.41 -3.21
C PRO A 23 24.69 -2.52 -4.14
N TYR A 24 24.64 -2.77 -5.45
CA TYR A 24 25.30 -1.98 -6.49
C TYR A 24 24.32 -1.12 -7.30
N GLY A 25 23.06 -1.03 -6.85
CA GLY A 25 21.99 -0.34 -7.55
C GLY A 25 21.42 -1.14 -8.73
N THR A 26 20.41 -0.54 -9.35
CA THR A 26 19.66 -1.08 -10.48
C THR A 26 19.18 0.08 -11.35
N HIS A 27 18.91 -0.19 -12.62
CA HIS A 27 18.33 0.83 -13.49
C HIS A 27 16.92 1.24 -13.00
N PRO A 28 16.58 2.55 -13.00
CA PRO A 28 15.35 3.06 -12.36
C PRO A 28 14.05 2.62 -13.03
N VAL A 29 14.12 2.18 -14.30
CA VAL A 29 12.94 1.72 -15.07
C VAL A 29 12.94 0.20 -15.24
N ASP A 30 14.12 -0.41 -15.30
CA ASP A 30 14.28 -1.84 -15.53
C ASP A 30 15.11 -2.44 -14.40
N PHE A 31 14.43 -3.10 -13.47
CA PHE A 31 15.06 -3.63 -12.27
C PHE A 31 15.95 -4.86 -12.53
N VAL A 32 15.99 -5.38 -13.76
CA VAL A 32 16.77 -6.55 -14.14
C VAL A 32 18.21 -6.19 -14.52
N VAL A 33 18.45 -4.94 -14.95
CA VAL A 33 19.74 -4.48 -15.47
C VAL A 33 20.41 -3.48 -14.53
N ASN A 34 21.74 -3.46 -14.56
CA ASN A 34 22.54 -2.58 -13.73
C ASN A 34 22.33 -1.10 -14.13
N PRO A 35 22.76 -0.13 -13.30
CA PRO A 35 22.60 1.29 -13.61
C PRO A 35 23.23 1.76 -14.93
N ALA A 36 24.25 1.06 -15.43
CA ALA A 36 24.96 1.37 -16.68
C ALA A 36 24.28 0.80 -17.94
N TYR A 37 23.28 -0.08 -17.77
CA TYR A 37 22.55 -0.74 -18.85
C TYR A 37 23.43 -1.62 -19.75
N ASP A 38 24.52 -2.17 -19.21
CA ASP A 38 25.45 -3.03 -19.96
C ASP A 38 25.48 -4.49 -19.46
N ASP A 39 24.97 -4.76 -18.27
CA ASP A 39 24.88 -6.10 -17.68
C ASP A 39 23.68 -6.23 -16.72
N LEU A 40 23.44 -7.44 -16.23
CA LEU A 40 22.41 -7.74 -15.24
C LEU A 40 22.73 -7.11 -13.88
N ALA A 41 21.69 -6.64 -13.19
CA ALA A 41 21.82 -6.13 -11.83
C ALA A 41 22.12 -7.28 -10.85
N LEU A 42 23.21 -7.15 -10.10
CA LEU A 42 23.52 -8.03 -8.98
C LEU A 42 22.49 -7.79 -7.87
N HIS A 43 21.77 -8.86 -7.53
CA HIS A 43 20.70 -8.81 -6.53
C HIS A 43 20.71 -10.04 -5.63
N THR A 44 20.12 -9.88 -4.46
CA THR A 44 19.82 -10.99 -3.54
C THR A 44 18.32 -11.25 -3.50
N THR A 45 17.88 -12.28 -2.77
CA THR A 45 16.45 -12.57 -2.61
C THR A 45 15.89 -11.87 -1.38
N ARG A 46 14.58 -11.56 -1.40
CA ARG A 46 13.85 -10.98 -0.25
C ARG A 46 13.79 -11.87 1.00
N THR A 47 14.26 -13.12 0.91
CA THR A 47 14.39 -14.01 2.07
C THR A 47 15.82 -14.02 2.62
N ALA A 48 16.80 -13.73 1.78
CA ALA A 48 18.21 -13.61 2.15
C ALA A 48 18.55 -12.22 2.72
N CYS A 49 17.85 -11.17 2.28
CA CYS A 49 17.85 -9.85 2.94
C CYS A 49 16.43 -9.46 3.34
N TRP A 50 16.29 -8.62 4.37
CA TRP A 50 15.00 -8.15 4.89
C TRP A 50 14.79 -6.68 4.48
N PRO A 51 14.40 -6.40 3.21
CA PRO A 51 14.30 -5.04 2.71
C PRO A 51 13.19 -4.28 3.44
N ARG A 52 13.38 -2.97 3.59
CA ARG A 52 12.39 -2.09 4.21
C ARG A 52 11.32 -1.72 3.18
N TYR A 53 10.07 -1.67 3.63
CA TYR A 53 8.94 -1.19 2.85
C TYR A 53 8.39 0.08 3.49
N TYR A 54 8.08 1.06 2.66
CA TYR A 54 7.44 2.30 3.05
C TYR A 54 6.07 2.39 2.39
N ILE A 55 5.07 2.73 3.20
CA ILE A 55 3.75 3.08 2.69
C ILE A 55 3.78 4.57 2.37
N ILE A 56 3.35 4.92 1.15
CA ILE A 56 3.30 6.29 0.64
C ILE A 56 1.88 6.63 0.18
N ASP A 57 1.70 7.88 -0.27
CA ASP A 57 0.43 8.39 -0.80
C ASP A 57 -0.75 8.36 0.19
N PHE A 58 -0.57 9.03 1.32
CA PHE A 58 -1.64 9.27 2.30
C PHE A 58 -2.64 10.36 1.88
N GLY A 59 -2.75 10.67 0.59
CA GLY A 59 -3.59 11.78 0.10
C GLY A 59 -5.05 11.63 0.52
N LEU A 60 -5.61 10.43 0.39
CA LEU A 60 -6.99 10.12 0.78
C LEU A 60 -7.17 10.10 2.30
N SER A 61 -6.22 9.53 3.05
CA SER A 61 -6.21 9.54 4.52
C SER A 61 -6.22 10.96 5.07
N CYS A 62 -5.35 11.82 4.56
CA CYS A 62 -5.23 13.21 5.00
C CYS A 62 -6.48 14.02 4.68
N GLN A 63 -7.03 13.89 3.46
CA GLN A 63 -8.25 14.59 3.07
C GLN A 63 -9.41 14.24 4.00
N ARG A 64 -9.55 12.96 4.35
CA ARG A 64 -10.64 12.48 5.21
C ARG A 64 -10.42 12.78 6.67
N MET A 65 -9.18 12.78 7.16
CA MET A 65 -8.90 13.25 8.52
C MET A 65 -9.33 14.72 8.70
N ILE A 66 -9.12 15.55 7.68
CA ILE A 66 -9.56 16.95 7.68
C ILE A 66 -11.08 17.06 7.58
N SER A 67 -11.75 16.23 6.77
CA SER A 67 -13.19 16.36 6.52
C SER A 67 -14.10 15.59 7.49
N CYS A 68 -13.61 14.50 8.10
CA CYS A 68 -14.43 13.54 8.85
C CYS A 68 -14.25 13.66 10.38
N HIS A 69 -13.28 14.46 10.87
CA HIS A 69 -12.97 14.61 12.30
C HIS A 69 -13.06 13.29 13.07
N TYR A 70 -12.05 12.43 12.92
CA TYR A 70 -11.98 11.17 13.67
C TYR A 70 -11.82 11.43 15.16
N ASP A 71 -12.93 11.55 15.88
CA ASP A 71 -12.97 11.57 17.33
C ASP A 71 -12.99 10.13 17.86
N PRO A 72 -11.98 9.67 18.62
CA PRO A 72 -12.01 8.36 19.26
C PRO A 72 -13.23 8.12 20.16
N ALA A 73 -13.91 9.19 20.63
CA ALA A 73 -15.12 9.11 21.43
C ALA A 73 -16.41 8.95 20.61
N SER A 74 -16.41 9.24 19.30
CA SER A 74 -17.62 9.22 18.46
C SER A 74 -17.97 7.85 17.86
N GLY A 75 -17.14 6.83 18.11
CA GLY A 75 -17.36 5.46 17.64
C GLY A 75 -16.55 5.12 16.37
N SER A 76 -16.96 4.08 15.64
CA SER A 76 -16.29 3.73 14.38
C SER A 76 -16.73 4.69 13.27
N PRO A 77 -15.79 5.31 12.52
CA PRO A 77 -16.17 6.19 11.42
C PRO A 77 -16.89 5.40 10.34
N LEU A 78 -17.99 5.95 9.84
CA LEU A 78 -18.72 5.44 8.68
C LEU A 78 -18.48 6.40 7.53
N GLU A 79 -17.92 5.87 6.44
CA GLU A 79 -17.56 6.69 5.29
C GLU A 79 -18.04 6.06 3.98
N ASP A 80 -18.32 6.94 3.02
CA ASP A 80 -18.62 6.53 1.65
C ASP A 80 -17.52 5.66 1.08
N ILE A 81 -17.91 4.67 0.29
CA ILE A 81 -17.00 3.73 -0.33
C ILE A 81 -16.17 4.45 -1.39
N ILE A 82 -14.83 4.39 -1.27
CA ILE A 82 -13.90 4.91 -2.27
C ILE A 82 -13.50 3.77 -3.20
N LEU A 83 -13.71 3.96 -4.51
CA LEU A 83 -13.19 3.04 -5.52
C LEU A 83 -11.68 3.28 -5.69
N ALA A 84 -10.89 2.70 -4.78
CA ALA A 84 -9.44 2.64 -4.85
C ALA A 84 -8.95 1.84 -6.08
N ALA A 85 -7.64 1.83 -6.32
CA ALA A 85 -7.05 1.14 -7.48
C ALA A 85 -7.38 -0.37 -7.49
N ASP A 86 -7.55 -0.98 -6.31
CA ASP A 86 -8.02 -2.35 -6.16
C ASP A 86 -9.55 -2.41 -5.95
N LYS A 87 -10.25 -3.08 -6.88
CA LYS A 87 -11.71 -3.18 -6.91
C LYS A 87 -12.23 -4.51 -6.36
N CYS A 88 -11.36 -5.33 -5.78
CA CYS A 88 -11.70 -6.70 -5.37
C CYS A 88 -12.28 -6.83 -3.95
N THR A 89 -12.48 -5.73 -3.23
CA THR A 89 -13.11 -5.74 -1.90
C THR A 89 -14.61 -6.06 -1.97
N PRO A 90 -15.12 -7.00 -1.17
CA PRO A 90 -16.54 -7.38 -1.18
C PRO A 90 -17.48 -6.23 -0.78
N GLU A 91 -17.04 -5.30 0.06
CA GLU A 91 -17.77 -4.06 0.38
C GLU A 91 -18.00 -3.19 -0.87
N HIS A 92 -17.11 -3.21 -1.86
CA HIS A 92 -17.29 -2.50 -3.14
C HIS A 92 -18.29 -3.18 -4.07
N ALA A 93 -18.75 -4.40 -3.76
CA ALA A 93 -19.76 -5.09 -4.56
C ALA A 93 -21.19 -4.57 -4.29
N LYS A 94 -21.48 -4.08 -3.08
CA LYS A 94 -22.80 -3.56 -2.72
C LYS A 94 -22.98 -2.04 -2.92
N ARG A 95 -21.89 -1.29 -3.15
CA ARG A 95 -21.80 0.12 -3.63
C ARG A 95 -22.68 1.21 -2.98
N THR A 96 -23.53 0.95 -2.01
CA THR A 96 -24.53 1.96 -1.58
C THR A 96 -24.49 2.35 -0.11
N GLU A 97 -23.77 1.65 0.76
CA GLU A 97 -23.79 1.94 2.20
C GLU A 97 -22.41 2.39 2.72
N PRO A 98 -22.34 3.48 3.51
CA PRO A 98 -21.13 3.86 4.21
C PRO A 98 -20.61 2.70 5.06
N CYS A 99 -19.30 2.48 5.03
CA CYS A 99 -18.66 1.38 5.74
C CYS A 99 -17.51 1.87 6.60
N ASN A 100 -17.12 1.05 7.57
CA ASN A 100 -15.93 1.31 8.35
C ASN A 100 -14.69 1.14 7.44
N PRO A 101 -13.82 2.15 7.35
CA PRO A 101 -12.64 2.09 6.51
C PRO A 101 -11.55 1.12 6.98
N PHE A 102 -11.45 0.83 8.28
CA PHE A 102 -10.35 0.03 8.83
C PHE A 102 -10.37 -1.45 8.37
N PRO A 103 -11.51 -2.16 8.36
CA PRO A 103 -11.57 -3.51 7.78
C PRO A 103 -11.20 -3.57 6.30
N THR A 104 -11.53 -2.53 5.53
CA THR A 104 -11.20 -2.42 4.11
C THR A 104 -9.68 -2.34 3.90
N ASP A 105 -8.97 -1.55 4.70
CA ASP A 105 -7.50 -1.47 4.63
C ASP A 105 -6.84 -2.82 4.95
N ILE A 106 -7.37 -3.57 5.93
CA ILE A 106 -6.89 -4.91 6.26
C ILE A 106 -7.09 -5.87 5.09
N TYR A 107 -8.23 -5.79 4.41
CA TYR A 107 -8.48 -6.61 3.23
C TYR A 107 -7.50 -6.26 2.10
N PHE A 108 -7.29 -4.97 1.82
CA PHE A 108 -6.32 -4.53 0.81
C PHE A 108 -4.91 -5.03 1.12
N LEU A 109 -4.48 -4.92 2.38
CA LEU A 109 -3.18 -5.44 2.82
C LEU A 109 -3.09 -6.96 2.64
N GLY A 110 -4.14 -7.71 3.01
CA GLY A 110 -4.20 -9.15 2.80
C GLY A 110 -4.13 -9.55 1.33
N ASN A 111 -4.84 -8.83 0.45
CA ASN A 111 -4.82 -9.07 -0.99
C ASN A 111 -3.47 -8.69 -1.63
N LEU A 112 -2.83 -7.62 -1.16
CA LEU A 112 -1.47 -7.24 -1.53
C LEU A 112 -0.49 -8.39 -1.22
N LEU A 113 -0.52 -8.91 0.01
CA LEU A 113 0.33 -10.00 0.45
C LEU A 113 0.13 -11.24 -0.42
N ARG A 114 -1.13 -11.62 -0.64
CA ARG A 114 -1.50 -12.76 -1.48
C ARG A 114 -1.02 -12.63 -2.92
N ARG A 115 -1.04 -11.44 -3.51
CA ARG A 115 -0.69 -11.25 -4.94
C ARG A 115 0.79 -11.03 -5.19
N SER A 116 1.51 -10.54 -4.19
CA SER A 116 2.88 -10.04 -4.37
C SER A 116 3.94 -10.94 -3.73
N PHE A 117 3.56 -11.81 -2.78
CA PHE A 117 4.50 -12.57 -1.96
C PHE A 117 4.17 -14.06 -1.79
N ILE A 118 2.93 -14.49 -2.10
CA ILE A 118 2.49 -15.89 -2.07
C ILE A 118 2.26 -16.34 -3.52
#